data_AF-A0A417RH95-F1
#
_entry.id   AF-A0A417RH95-F1
#
_cell.length_a   1.000
_cell.length_b   1.000
_cell.length_c   1.000
_cell.angle_alpha   90.00
_cell.angle_beta   90.00
_cell.angle_gamma   90.00
#
_symmetry.space_group_name_H-M   'P 1'
#
loop_
_entity.id
_entity.type
_entity.pdbx_description
1 polymer ?
#
loop_
_entity_poly.entity_id
_entity_poly.type
_entity_poly.pdbx_seq_one_letter_code
_entity_poly.pdbx_strand_id
1 'polypeptide(L)'
;MKSYSEFMEYIKENVTDYLPERFESAEIAIRQVVKNNDVVLDGLLISSPDSNISPTIYLNPLYEQYKEEKDLDGIVSNIADTYIENIEPVVNRGFQEKLEEIGNYETVKDYIFPKLVNLEKNSIRLQDAPYTQREDLAITYNIKVTGDSHSMGSIMITNYLMEKYGVTPEELHVLAMENMERLSPSVCEPLENVMVEISASQLSEQEGISFEEAKEHVREMLPLGGTEIYCLSNESKLNGAVSIISENVQKMVAEQVGGDYYVLPSSVHELMIVPKSLGMNFGELEEMVSSVNAACVRDDEVLSNHVYQYDAKEHKFSRCVPERNLKKNLKLDLEPTVDVQEEKNTLQSELPEQSHEPMKHSGRIH
;
A
#
# COMPACT_ATOMS: atom_id res chain seq x y z
N MET A 1 -28.51 -19.36 -3.11
CA MET A 1 -27.34 -18.58 -2.65
C MET A 1 -27.74 -17.13 -2.74
N LYS A 2 -27.65 -16.39 -1.64
CA LYS A 2 -28.01 -14.97 -1.61
C LYS A 2 -27.06 -14.17 -2.51
N SER A 3 -27.59 -13.18 -3.22
CA SER A 3 -26.78 -12.15 -3.87
C SER A 3 -25.99 -11.35 -2.81
N TYR A 4 -24.99 -10.60 -3.23
CA TYR A 4 -24.16 -9.84 -2.28
C TYR A 4 -24.98 -8.84 -1.45
N SER A 5 -25.93 -8.14 -2.08
CA SER A 5 -26.84 -7.23 -1.36
C SER A 5 -27.75 -7.97 -0.38
N GLU A 6 -28.28 -9.14 -0.75
CA GLU A 6 -29.10 -9.95 0.16
C GLU A 6 -28.28 -10.56 1.32
N PHE A 7 -27.00 -10.83 1.08
CA PHE A 7 -26.05 -11.25 2.13
C PHE A 7 -25.82 -10.10 3.11
N MET A 8 -25.47 -8.91 2.63
CA MET A 8 -25.25 -7.73 3.49
C MET A 8 -26.47 -7.39 4.34
N GLU A 9 -27.67 -7.40 3.76
CA GLU A 9 -28.91 -7.15 4.51
C GLU A 9 -29.12 -8.23 5.58
N TYR A 10 -28.89 -9.50 5.25
CA TYR A 10 -29.03 -10.58 6.21
C TYR A 10 -28.06 -10.43 7.39
N ILE A 11 -26.77 -10.17 7.13
CA ILE A 11 -25.80 -9.96 8.21
C ILE A 11 -26.26 -8.81 9.10
N LYS A 12 -26.68 -7.68 8.51
CA LYS A 12 -27.13 -6.51 9.26
C LYS A 12 -28.36 -6.79 10.14
N GLU A 13 -29.30 -7.60 9.64
CA GLU A 13 -30.53 -7.95 10.36
C GLU A 13 -30.31 -8.97 11.50
N ASN A 14 -29.31 -9.85 11.37
CA ASN A 14 -29.16 -11.01 12.27
C ASN A 14 -27.95 -10.92 13.21
N VAL A 15 -26.95 -10.06 12.95
CA VAL A 15 -25.72 -10.01 13.76
C VAL A 15 -25.97 -9.68 15.24
N THR A 16 -26.99 -8.88 15.55
CA THR A 16 -27.33 -8.52 16.93
C THR A 16 -27.82 -9.70 17.75
N ASP A 17 -28.45 -10.69 17.12
CA ASP A 17 -28.99 -11.88 17.80
C ASP A 17 -27.88 -12.80 18.34
N TYR A 18 -26.66 -12.63 17.82
CA TYR A 18 -25.47 -13.39 18.19
C TYR A 18 -24.55 -12.60 19.15
N LEU A 19 -24.88 -11.34 19.43
CA LEU A 19 -24.13 -10.51 20.37
C LEU A 19 -24.72 -10.58 21.79
N PRO A 20 -23.93 -10.32 22.84
CA PRO A 20 -24.44 -10.26 24.21
C PRO A 20 -25.54 -9.19 24.39
N GLU A 21 -26.45 -9.38 25.36
CA GLU A 21 -27.63 -8.51 25.62
C GLU A 21 -27.30 -7.01 25.68
N ARG A 22 -26.10 -6.62 26.15
CA ARG A 22 -25.67 -5.21 26.17
C ARG A 22 -25.64 -4.53 24.78
N PHE A 23 -25.63 -5.30 23.69
CA PHE A 23 -25.63 -4.82 22.31
C PHE A 23 -27.02 -4.86 21.66
N GLU A 24 -28.10 -5.17 22.39
CA GLU A 24 -29.47 -5.10 21.85
C GLU A 24 -29.84 -3.72 21.30
N SER A 25 -29.21 -2.66 21.84
CA SER A 25 -29.38 -1.28 21.39
C SER A 25 -28.24 -0.76 20.50
N ALA A 26 -27.37 -1.65 20.02
CA ALA A 26 -26.25 -1.26 19.16
C ALA A 26 -26.74 -0.75 17.81
N GLU A 27 -26.08 0.29 17.28
CA GLU A 27 -26.35 0.76 15.93
C GLU A 27 -25.50 -0.05 14.94
N ILE A 28 -26.18 -0.72 14.01
CA ILE A 28 -25.54 -1.48 12.93
C ILE A 28 -25.61 -0.70 11.62
N ALA A 29 -24.44 -0.38 11.07
CA ALA A 29 -24.33 0.34 9.80
C ALA A 29 -23.38 -0.40 8.86
N ILE A 30 -23.64 -0.30 7.55
CA ILE A 30 -22.69 -0.72 6.52
C ILE A 30 -22.19 0.54 5.83
N ARG A 31 -20.87 0.72 5.75
CA ARG A 31 -20.23 1.86 5.10
C ARG A 31 -19.09 1.41 4.22
N GLN A 32 -18.90 2.10 3.11
CA GLN A 32 -17.74 1.90 2.25
C GLN A 32 -16.49 2.49 2.88
N VAL A 33 -15.41 1.71 2.87
CA VAL A 33 -14.09 2.09 3.37
C VAL A 33 -13.08 1.94 2.25
N VAL A 34 -12.28 2.98 2.03
CA VAL A 34 -11.21 3.00 1.03
C VAL A 34 -9.91 2.51 1.65
N LYS A 35 -9.44 1.36 1.19
CA LYS A 35 -8.18 0.71 1.61
C LYS A 35 -7.01 1.19 0.75
N ASN A 36 -5.85 0.58 0.94
CA ASN A 36 -4.70 0.82 0.07
C ASN A 36 -5.06 0.42 -1.38
N ASN A 37 -4.41 1.08 -2.34
CA ASN A 37 -4.70 0.98 -3.77
C ASN A 37 -6.15 1.33 -4.13
N ASP A 38 -6.76 2.22 -3.32
CA ASP A 38 -8.15 2.68 -3.46
C ASP A 38 -9.18 1.54 -3.53
N VAL A 39 -8.86 0.36 -2.99
CA VAL A 39 -9.78 -0.78 -2.92
C VAL A 39 -10.93 -0.41 -1.99
N VAL A 40 -12.15 -0.41 -2.51
CA VAL A 40 -13.36 -0.08 -1.76
C VAL A 40 -13.96 -1.36 -1.19
N LEU A 41 -14.07 -1.43 0.13
CA LEU A 41 -14.70 -2.54 0.85
C LEU A 41 -15.94 -2.06 1.59
N ASP A 42 -16.96 -2.92 1.70
CA ASP A 42 -18.13 -2.69 2.52
C ASP A 42 -17.84 -3.18 3.94
N GLY A 43 -17.77 -2.24 4.87
CA GLY A 43 -17.51 -2.47 6.27
C GLY A 43 -18.79 -2.48 7.09
N LEU A 44 -19.00 -3.51 7.89
CA LEU A 44 -19.98 -3.57 8.96
C LEU A 44 -19.42 -2.84 10.18
N LEU A 45 -20.13 -1.82 10.63
CA LEU A 45 -19.88 -1.08 11.86
C LEU A 45 -20.94 -1.48 12.89
N ILE A 46 -20.47 -1.93 14.04
CA ILE A 46 -21.30 -2.25 15.20
C ILE A 46 -20.93 -1.22 16.27
N SER A 47 -21.84 -0.28 16.54
CA SER A 47 -21.57 0.83 17.46
C SER A 47 -22.24 0.56 18.80
N SER A 48 -21.42 0.49 19.86
CA SER A 48 -21.93 0.37 21.23
C SER A 48 -22.33 1.74 21.78
N PRO A 49 -23.44 1.85 22.53
CA PRO A 49 -23.78 3.09 23.23
C PRO A 49 -22.71 3.56 24.21
N ASP A 50 -21.91 2.62 24.74
CA ASP A 50 -20.87 2.87 25.73
C ASP A 50 -19.52 3.22 25.10
N SER A 51 -19.43 3.26 23.75
CA SER A 51 -18.17 3.47 23.05
C SER A 51 -18.25 4.30 21.78
N ASN A 52 -17.34 5.27 21.68
CA ASN A 52 -17.11 6.06 20.47
C ASN A 52 -16.28 5.32 19.40
N ILE A 53 -15.95 4.05 19.65
CA ILE A 53 -15.13 3.21 18.77
C ILE A 53 -16.00 2.10 18.23
N SER A 54 -16.12 2.07 16.90
CA SER A 54 -16.78 1.00 16.17
C SER A 54 -15.79 0.38 15.18
N PRO A 55 -15.24 -0.79 15.49
CA PRO A 55 -14.37 -1.51 14.57
C PRO A 55 -15.14 -1.89 13.31
N THR A 56 -14.42 -1.94 12.20
CA THR A 56 -14.98 -2.23 10.89
C THR A 56 -14.69 -3.67 10.50
N ILE A 57 -15.74 -4.47 10.31
CA ILE A 57 -15.65 -5.84 9.81
C ILE A 57 -15.95 -5.82 8.31
N TYR A 58 -14.97 -6.18 7.48
CA TYR A 58 -15.14 -6.15 6.02
C TYR A 58 -15.98 -7.34 5.54
N LEU A 59 -17.07 -7.04 4.83
CA LEU A 59 -18.05 -8.04 4.37
C LEU A 59 -17.64 -8.74 3.07
N ASN A 60 -16.78 -8.12 2.25
CA ASN A 60 -16.38 -8.69 0.97
C ASN A 60 -15.68 -10.06 1.11
N PRO A 61 -14.66 -10.24 1.98
CA PRO A 61 -14.02 -11.55 2.16
C PRO A 61 -14.99 -12.61 2.71
N LEU A 62 -15.87 -12.22 3.64
CA LEU A 62 -16.87 -13.10 4.24
C LEU A 62 -17.92 -13.57 3.21
N TYR A 63 -18.19 -12.75 2.20
CA TYR A 63 -19.07 -13.16 1.11
C TYR A 63 -18.43 -14.21 0.21
N GLU A 64 -17.13 -14.12 -0.07
CA GLU A 64 -16.42 -15.16 -0.80
C GLU A 64 -16.41 -16.47 -0.01
N GLN A 65 -16.17 -16.42 1.30
CA GLN A 65 -16.31 -17.57 2.20
C GLN A 65 -17.72 -18.18 2.14
N TYR A 66 -18.77 -17.34 2.19
CA TYR A 66 -20.16 -17.80 2.07
C TYR A 66 -20.44 -18.51 0.74
N LYS A 67 -19.82 -18.10 -0.38
CA LYS A 67 -20.01 -18.78 -1.67
C LYS A 67 -19.49 -20.22 -1.64
N GLU A 68 -18.42 -20.46 -0.88
CA GLU A 68 -17.79 -21.77 -0.73
C GLU A 68 -18.54 -22.64 0.28
N GLU A 69 -18.70 -22.16 1.51
CA GLU A 69 -19.23 -22.91 2.64
C GLU A 69 -20.76 -23.03 2.60
N LYS A 70 -21.43 -22.05 2.00
CA LYS A 70 -22.91 -21.92 1.93
C LYS A 70 -23.60 -21.90 3.30
N ASP A 71 -22.85 -21.64 4.37
CA ASP A 71 -23.36 -21.47 5.72
C ASP A 71 -23.45 -19.99 6.05
N LEU A 72 -24.68 -19.48 6.15
CA LEU A 72 -24.93 -18.07 6.41
C LEU A 72 -24.92 -17.77 7.90
N ASP A 73 -25.45 -18.69 8.71
CA ASP A 73 -25.55 -18.54 10.16
C ASP A 73 -24.19 -18.73 10.82
N GLY A 74 -23.35 -19.64 10.29
CA GLY A 74 -21.95 -19.77 10.67
C GLY A 74 -21.16 -18.48 10.45
N ILE A 75 -21.38 -17.78 9.32
CA ILE A 75 -20.73 -16.49 9.05
C ILE A 75 -21.18 -15.42 10.05
N VAL A 76 -22.48 -15.35 10.38
CA VAL A 76 -22.98 -14.40 11.39
C VAL A 76 -22.38 -14.70 12.76
N SER A 77 -22.31 -15.97 13.16
CA SER A 77 -21.66 -16.38 14.41
C SER A 77 -20.20 -15.95 14.44
N ASN A 78 -19.44 -16.23 13.37
CA ASN A 78 -18.03 -15.86 13.28
C ASN A 78 -17.81 -14.34 13.37
N ILE A 79 -18.71 -13.53 12.79
CA ILE A 79 -18.68 -12.07 12.91
C ILE A 79 -18.85 -11.66 14.38
N ALA A 80 -19.84 -12.24 15.08
CA ALA A 80 -20.09 -11.94 16.48
C ALA A 80 -18.93 -12.39 17.38
N ASP A 81 -18.38 -13.59 17.16
CA ASP A 81 -17.23 -14.13 17.90
C ASP A 81 -16.00 -13.25 17.68
N THR A 82 -15.68 -12.92 16.42
CA THR A 82 -14.59 -11.99 16.08
C THR A 82 -14.76 -10.66 16.78
N TYR A 83 -16.00 -10.14 16.82
CA TYR A 83 -16.29 -8.88 17.49
C TYR A 83 -16.05 -8.99 19.00
N ILE A 84 -16.54 -10.04 19.66
CA ILE A 84 -16.36 -10.25 21.09
C ILE A 84 -14.88 -10.43 21.44
N GLU A 85 -14.17 -11.34 20.76
CA GLU A 85 -12.78 -11.70 21.07
C GLU A 85 -11.80 -10.54 20.87
N ASN A 86 -11.97 -9.75 19.80
CA ASN A 86 -11.02 -8.69 19.45
C ASN A 86 -11.37 -7.34 20.07
N ILE A 87 -12.64 -7.09 20.41
CA ILE A 87 -13.12 -5.73 20.70
C ILE A 87 -13.56 -5.58 22.16
N GLU A 88 -14.10 -6.63 22.79
CA GLU A 88 -14.39 -6.59 24.23
C GLU A 88 -13.16 -6.21 25.08
N PRO A 89 -11.94 -6.71 24.80
CA PRO A 89 -10.76 -6.31 25.55
C PRO A 89 -10.32 -4.87 25.27
N VAL A 90 -10.58 -4.36 24.06
CA VAL A 90 -10.15 -3.02 23.60
C VAL A 90 -11.09 -1.93 24.14
N VAL A 91 -12.41 -2.16 24.08
CA VAL A 91 -13.42 -1.24 24.63
C VAL A 91 -13.35 -1.17 26.16
N ASN A 92 -13.01 -2.27 26.82
CA ASN A 92 -12.88 -2.32 28.28
C ASN A 92 -11.50 -1.91 28.84
N ARG A 93 -10.43 -1.81 28.02
CA ARG A 93 -9.08 -1.41 28.48
C ARG A 93 -8.60 -0.13 27.78
N GLY A 94 -8.83 1.03 28.39
CA GLY A 94 -8.04 2.27 28.17
C GLY A 94 -7.99 2.80 26.73
N PHE A 95 -8.72 2.24 25.78
CA PHE A 95 -8.61 2.59 24.36
C PHE A 95 -9.39 3.87 24.02
N GLN A 96 -10.44 4.18 24.80
CA GLN A 96 -11.09 5.48 24.76
C GLN A 96 -10.16 6.61 25.22
N GLU A 97 -9.38 6.38 26.29
CA GLU A 97 -8.34 7.34 26.73
C GLU A 97 -7.30 7.54 25.62
N LYS A 98 -6.87 6.45 24.95
CA LYS A 98 -6.00 6.51 23.77
C LYS A 98 -6.57 7.29 22.58
N LEU A 99 -7.89 7.37 22.41
CA LEU A 99 -8.47 8.19 21.32
C LEU A 99 -8.33 9.70 21.60
N GLU A 100 -8.54 10.11 22.84
CA GLU A 100 -8.29 11.50 23.25
C GLU A 100 -6.81 11.85 23.06
N GLU A 101 -5.92 10.88 23.33
CA GLU A 101 -4.49 10.98 23.06
C GLU A 101 -4.14 11.12 21.57
N ILE A 102 -4.90 10.52 20.63
CA ILE A 102 -4.64 10.71 19.19
C ILE A 102 -4.71 12.18 18.80
N GLY A 103 -5.60 12.95 19.44
CA GLY A 103 -5.70 14.38 19.19
C GLY A 103 -4.49 15.20 19.66
N ASN A 104 -3.61 14.62 20.48
CA ASN A 104 -2.46 15.28 21.09
C ASN A 104 -1.16 14.81 20.44
N TYR A 105 -0.54 15.70 19.66
CA TYR A 105 0.72 15.41 18.98
C TYR A 105 1.84 14.94 19.93
N GLU A 106 1.97 15.56 21.09
CA GLU A 106 3.02 15.21 22.06
C GLU A 106 2.89 13.79 22.59
N THR A 107 1.67 13.25 22.62
CA THR A 107 1.42 11.87 23.03
C THR A 107 1.70 10.87 21.92
N VAL A 108 1.37 11.22 20.67
CA VAL A 108 1.46 10.26 19.55
C VAL A 108 2.76 10.33 18.76
N LYS A 109 3.54 11.40 18.86
CA LYS A 109 4.73 11.63 18.02
C LYS A 109 5.71 10.46 18.03
N ASP A 110 5.88 9.77 19.16
CA ASP A 110 6.76 8.60 19.30
C ASP A 110 6.13 7.29 18.77
N TYR A 111 4.95 7.35 18.19
CA TYR A 111 4.25 6.22 17.58
C TYR A 111 3.96 6.45 16.09
N ILE A 112 4.38 7.60 15.55
CA ILE A 112 4.23 7.91 14.13
C ILE A 112 5.28 7.13 13.34
N PHE A 113 4.86 6.36 12.33
CA PHE A 113 5.73 5.57 11.47
C PHE A 113 5.32 5.70 10.00
N PRO A 114 6.24 5.45 9.06
CA PRO A 114 5.97 5.60 7.64
C PRO A 114 5.40 4.31 7.05
N LYS A 115 4.61 4.44 6.00
CA LYS A 115 4.18 3.33 5.13
C LYS A 115 4.45 3.69 3.68
N LEU A 116 4.84 2.69 2.89
CA LEU A 116 5.10 2.85 1.47
C LEU A 116 3.90 2.32 0.68
N VAL A 117 3.36 3.14 -0.22
CA VAL A 117 2.23 2.80 -1.09
C VAL A 117 2.51 3.22 -2.52
N ASN A 118 1.75 2.67 -3.47
CA ASN A 118 1.79 3.13 -4.85
C ASN A 118 1.15 4.52 -4.97
N LEU A 119 1.81 5.47 -5.65
CA LEU A 119 1.29 6.83 -5.79
C LEU A 119 0.01 6.87 -6.64
N GLU A 120 0.03 6.24 -7.82
CA GLU A 120 -1.09 6.30 -8.77
C GLU A 120 -2.31 5.54 -8.25
N LYS A 121 -2.10 4.33 -7.72
CA LYS A 121 -3.20 3.49 -7.22
C LYS A 121 -3.88 4.05 -5.97
N ASN A 122 -3.29 5.02 -5.27
CA ASN A 122 -3.86 5.62 -4.06
C ASN A 122 -4.37 7.06 -4.29
N SER A 123 -4.72 7.40 -5.53
CA SER A 123 -5.16 8.76 -5.92
C SER A 123 -6.34 9.32 -5.12
N ILE A 124 -7.24 8.48 -4.61
CA ILE A 124 -8.37 8.88 -3.76
C ILE A 124 -7.89 9.04 -2.33
N ARG A 125 -7.23 8.01 -1.79
CA ARG A 125 -6.76 8.00 -0.40
C ARG A 125 -5.76 9.12 -0.09
N LEU A 126 -4.91 9.50 -1.06
CA LEU A 126 -3.91 10.55 -0.90
C LEU A 126 -4.48 11.98 -0.99
N GLN A 127 -5.76 12.17 -1.33
CA GLN A 127 -6.38 13.50 -1.33
C GLN A 127 -6.48 14.10 0.09
N ASP A 128 -6.60 13.24 1.11
CA ASP A 128 -6.72 13.64 2.51
C ASP A 128 -5.55 13.16 3.38
N ALA A 129 -4.40 12.84 2.78
CA ALA A 129 -3.23 12.36 3.52
C ALA A 129 -1.97 13.14 3.11
N PRO A 130 -1.13 13.58 4.07
CA PRO A 130 0.20 14.07 3.77
C PRO A 130 1.09 12.92 3.32
N TYR A 131 1.91 13.17 2.30
CA TYR A 131 2.86 12.18 1.79
C TYR A 131 4.14 12.82 1.26
N THR A 132 5.21 12.05 1.26
CA THR A 132 6.45 12.36 0.52
C THR A 132 6.52 11.46 -0.70
N GLN A 133 6.70 12.05 -1.90
CA GLN A 133 6.83 11.27 -3.13
C GLN A 133 8.27 10.75 -3.31
N ARG A 134 8.41 9.50 -3.74
CA ARG A 134 9.68 8.91 -4.21
C ARG A 134 9.40 8.04 -5.44
N GLU A 135 9.97 8.42 -6.59
CA GLU A 135 9.63 7.81 -7.88
C GLU A 135 8.10 7.83 -8.12
N ASP A 136 7.51 6.66 -8.36
CA ASP A 136 6.06 6.41 -8.48
C ASP A 136 5.45 5.84 -7.19
N LEU A 137 6.14 6.00 -6.06
CA LEU A 137 5.69 5.61 -4.74
C LEU A 137 5.41 6.83 -3.86
N ALA A 138 4.58 6.64 -2.85
CA ALA A 138 4.27 7.63 -1.83
C ALA A 138 4.55 7.07 -0.43
N ILE A 139 5.25 7.86 0.38
CA ILE A 139 5.43 7.59 1.81
C ILE A 139 4.33 8.32 2.57
N THR A 140 3.44 7.56 3.22
CA THR A 140 2.37 8.08 4.08
C THR A 140 2.70 7.87 5.55
N TYR A 141 2.02 8.57 6.45
CA TYR A 141 2.32 8.54 7.89
C TYR A 141 1.15 8.01 8.69
N ASN A 142 1.46 7.13 9.64
CA ASN A 142 0.46 6.43 10.44
C ASN A 142 0.89 6.43 11.92
N ILE A 143 -0.08 6.48 12.82
CA ILE A 143 0.12 6.30 14.26
C ILE A 143 -0.08 4.82 14.57
N LYS A 144 0.86 4.20 15.28
CA LYS A 144 0.72 2.84 15.81
C LYS A 144 -0.15 2.88 17.07
N VAL A 145 -1.21 2.08 17.11
CA VAL A 145 -2.26 2.17 18.15
C VAL A 145 -2.39 0.87 18.95
N THR A 146 -2.39 -0.25 18.25
CA THR A 146 -2.35 -1.60 18.83
C THR A 146 -1.40 -2.47 18.03
N GLY A 147 -0.95 -3.57 18.63
CA GLY A 147 -0.33 -4.64 17.88
C GLY A 147 0.45 -5.62 18.75
N ASP A 148 0.57 -6.83 18.23
CA ASP A 148 1.46 -7.89 18.64
C ASP A 148 2.35 -8.29 17.44
N SER A 149 2.98 -9.46 17.48
CA SER A 149 3.80 -9.96 16.37
C SER A 149 3.01 -10.32 15.11
N HIS A 150 1.66 -10.35 15.15
CA HIS A 150 0.82 -10.85 14.06
C HIS A 150 -0.21 -9.84 13.56
N SER A 151 -0.45 -8.76 14.31
CA SER A 151 -1.36 -7.68 13.92
C SER A 151 -0.79 -6.32 14.29
N MET A 152 -0.93 -5.34 13.40
CA MET A 152 -0.59 -3.95 13.70
C MET A 152 -1.78 -3.02 13.38
N GLY A 153 -2.47 -2.60 14.43
CA GLY A 153 -3.49 -1.57 14.36
C GLY A 153 -2.84 -0.20 14.23
N SER A 154 -3.22 0.53 13.18
CA SER A 154 -2.67 1.86 12.91
C SER A 154 -3.71 2.80 12.33
N ILE A 155 -3.51 4.09 12.56
CA ILE A 155 -4.39 5.16 12.09
C ILE A 155 -3.58 6.05 11.15
N MET A 156 -4.09 6.26 9.94
CA MET A 156 -3.45 7.16 8.99
C MET A 156 -3.60 8.61 9.48
N ILE A 157 -2.50 9.35 9.48
CA ILE A 157 -2.54 10.79 9.70
C ILE A 157 -3.17 11.42 8.47
N THR A 158 -4.27 12.14 8.65
CA THR A 158 -4.92 12.91 7.58
C THR A 158 -4.41 14.34 7.53
N ASN A 159 -4.75 15.08 6.49
CA ASN A 159 -4.43 16.51 6.40
C ASN A 159 -5.00 17.29 7.59
N TYR A 160 -6.21 16.92 8.05
CA TYR A 160 -6.82 17.47 9.26
C TYR A 160 -5.98 17.22 10.54
N LEU A 161 -5.49 15.99 10.73
CA LEU A 161 -4.67 15.67 11.91
C LEU A 161 -3.32 16.40 11.85
N MET A 162 -2.69 16.47 10.68
CA MET A 162 -1.46 17.21 10.47
C MET A 162 -1.63 18.71 10.81
N GLU A 163 -2.70 19.34 10.31
CA GLU A 163 -3.02 20.74 10.64
C GLU A 163 -3.26 20.93 12.14
N LYS A 164 -4.00 20.01 12.77
CA LYS A 164 -4.24 20.03 14.22
C LYS A 164 -2.95 19.89 15.03
N TYR A 165 -2.00 19.09 14.57
CA TYR A 165 -0.69 18.93 15.21
C TYR A 165 0.23 20.12 14.98
N GLY A 166 -0.04 20.93 13.95
CA GLY A 166 0.77 22.11 13.61
C GLY A 166 2.14 21.75 13.04
N VAL A 167 2.23 20.62 12.33
CA VAL A 167 3.48 20.10 11.73
C VAL A 167 3.41 20.08 10.21
N THR A 168 4.56 20.13 9.55
CA THR A 168 4.63 20.02 8.08
C THR A 168 4.80 18.57 7.61
N PRO A 169 4.53 18.26 6.33
CA PRO A 169 4.84 16.94 5.76
C PRO A 169 6.31 16.54 5.90
N GLU A 170 7.24 17.49 5.81
CA GLU A 170 8.68 17.26 5.95
C GLU A 170 9.05 16.91 7.40
N GLU A 171 8.46 17.59 8.39
CA GLU A 171 8.66 17.29 9.81
C GLU A 171 8.11 15.90 10.15
N LEU A 172 6.91 15.56 9.63
CA LEU A 172 6.34 14.22 9.74
C LEU A 172 7.24 13.17 9.08
N HIS A 173 7.83 13.47 7.91
CA HIS A 173 8.73 12.56 7.23
C HIS A 173 9.94 12.21 8.09
N VAL A 174 10.64 13.22 8.58
CA VAL A 174 11.85 13.02 9.41
C VAL A 174 11.51 12.22 10.65
N LEU A 175 10.49 12.63 11.41
CA LEU A 175 10.06 11.96 12.63
C LEU A 175 9.65 10.50 12.37
N ALA A 176 8.86 10.26 11.32
CA ALA A 176 8.41 8.91 11.00
C ALA A 176 9.60 8.00 10.65
N MET A 177 10.54 8.48 9.82
CA MET A 177 11.73 7.71 9.46
C MET A 177 12.62 7.41 10.66
N GLU A 178 12.76 8.34 11.62
CA GLU A 178 13.47 8.10 12.88
C GLU A 178 12.77 7.04 13.75
N ASN A 179 11.45 7.13 13.85
CA ASN A 179 10.65 6.17 14.61
C ASN A 179 10.60 4.78 13.98
N MET A 180 10.69 4.68 12.66
CA MET A 180 10.68 3.40 11.93
C MET A 180 11.72 2.44 12.49
N GLU A 181 12.96 2.91 12.64
CA GLU A 181 14.08 2.10 13.14
C GLU A 181 13.84 1.61 14.58
N ARG A 182 13.17 2.41 15.41
CA ARG A 182 12.86 2.05 16.80
C ARG A 182 11.63 1.16 16.93
N LEU A 183 10.60 1.40 16.12
CA LEU A 183 9.30 0.73 16.24
C LEU A 183 9.27 -0.61 15.52
N SER A 184 10.01 -0.75 14.42
CA SER A 184 10.08 -1.95 13.60
C SER A 184 11.39 -1.96 12.79
N PRO A 185 12.50 -2.38 13.42
CA PRO A 185 13.82 -2.44 12.79
C PRO A 185 13.77 -3.20 11.45
N SER A 186 14.56 -2.74 10.49
CA SER A 186 14.63 -3.35 9.16
C SER A 186 15.39 -4.67 9.21
N VAL A 187 14.91 -5.67 8.48
CA VAL A 187 15.55 -6.98 8.37
C VAL A 187 15.76 -7.30 6.90
N CYS A 188 16.99 -7.62 6.53
CA CYS A 188 17.34 -8.12 5.20
C CYS A 188 18.00 -9.49 5.37
N GLU A 189 17.34 -10.55 4.92
CA GLU A 189 17.85 -11.92 5.07
C GLU A 189 17.74 -12.71 3.77
N PRO A 190 18.60 -13.71 3.55
CA PRO A 190 18.47 -14.60 2.40
C PRO A 190 17.06 -15.17 2.32
N LEU A 191 16.47 -15.20 1.13
CA LEU A 191 15.13 -15.73 0.90
C LEU A 191 14.99 -17.18 1.41
N GLU A 192 16.09 -17.94 1.34
CA GLU A 192 16.17 -19.29 1.90
C GLU A 192 15.80 -19.34 3.39
N ASN A 193 16.23 -18.38 4.19
CA ASN A 193 15.88 -18.34 5.62
C ASN A 193 14.38 -18.15 5.82
N VAL A 194 13.76 -17.26 5.05
CA VAL A 194 12.32 -17.02 5.08
C VAL A 194 11.55 -18.29 4.69
N MET A 195 11.98 -18.97 3.62
CA MET A 195 11.37 -20.23 3.18
C MET A 195 11.51 -21.33 4.23
N VAL A 196 12.67 -21.41 4.89
CA VAL A 196 12.91 -22.34 6.00
C VAL A 196 11.95 -22.06 7.15
N GLU A 197 11.78 -20.80 7.57
CA GLU A 197 10.87 -20.45 8.65
C GLU A 197 9.43 -20.85 8.34
N ILE A 198 8.92 -20.50 7.16
CA ILE A 198 7.55 -20.84 6.75
C ILE A 198 7.34 -22.36 6.74
N SER A 199 8.29 -23.10 6.15
CA SER A 199 8.20 -24.57 6.04
C SER A 199 8.32 -25.24 7.40
N ALA A 200 9.17 -24.72 8.30
CA ALA A 200 9.35 -25.24 9.64
C ALA A 200 8.09 -25.02 10.50
N SER A 201 7.42 -23.86 10.38
CA SER A 201 6.14 -23.61 11.05
C SER A 201 5.09 -24.62 10.62
N GLN A 202 4.92 -24.85 9.31
CA GLN A 202 3.96 -25.82 8.78
C GLN A 202 4.27 -27.25 9.24
N LEU A 203 5.53 -27.66 9.19
CA LEU A 203 5.96 -29.00 9.62
C LEU A 203 5.77 -29.20 11.13
N SER A 204 6.09 -28.19 11.94
CA SER A 204 5.91 -28.22 13.40
C SER A 204 4.45 -28.44 13.76
N GLU A 205 3.52 -27.76 13.09
CA GLU A 205 2.07 -27.93 13.29
C GLU A 205 1.58 -29.31 12.83
N GLN A 206 2.07 -29.81 11.70
CA GLN A 206 1.63 -31.10 11.12
C GLN A 206 2.14 -32.31 11.92
N GLU A 207 3.40 -32.30 12.32
CA GLU A 207 4.06 -33.44 12.97
C GLU A 207 4.07 -33.32 14.50
N GLY A 208 3.68 -32.17 15.06
CA GLY A 208 3.68 -31.92 16.50
C GLY A 208 5.08 -31.88 17.12
N ILE A 209 6.12 -31.62 16.32
CA ILE A 209 7.51 -31.47 16.76
C ILE A 209 7.82 -30.01 17.10
N SER A 210 8.93 -29.76 17.81
CA SER A 210 9.32 -28.38 18.12
C SER A 210 9.73 -27.62 16.85
N PHE A 211 9.57 -26.29 16.86
CA PHE A 211 9.95 -25.44 15.73
C PHE A 211 11.44 -25.57 15.38
N GLU A 212 12.32 -25.69 16.37
CA GLU A 212 13.76 -25.88 16.14
C GLU A 212 14.06 -27.23 15.49
N GLU A 213 13.40 -28.31 15.92
CA GLU A 213 13.54 -29.62 15.25
C GLU A 213 13.02 -29.55 13.80
N ALA A 214 11.86 -28.93 13.57
CA ALA A 214 11.32 -28.74 12.24
C ALA A 214 12.27 -27.94 11.33
N LYS A 215 12.92 -26.91 11.87
CA LYS A 215 13.88 -26.07 11.16
C LYS A 215 15.10 -26.88 10.69
N GLU A 216 15.65 -27.73 11.55
CA GLU A 216 16.76 -28.61 11.19
C GLU A 216 16.34 -29.63 10.12
N HIS A 217 15.15 -30.23 10.26
CA HIS A 217 14.61 -31.15 9.24
C HIS A 217 14.45 -30.48 7.87
N VAL A 218 13.91 -29.26 7.81
CA VAL A 218 13.74 -28.53 6.55
C VAL A 218 15.11 -28.21 5.92
N ARG A 219 16.09 -27.80 6.73
CA ARG A 219 17.46 -27.50 6.25
C ARG A 219 18.14 -28.72 5.64
N GLU A 220 17.97 -29.91 6.22
CA GLU A 220 18.51 -31.15 5.67
C GLU A 220 17.91 -31.53 4.31
N MET A 221 16.69 -31.06 4.02
CA MET A 221 15.99 -31.32 2.75
C MET A 221 16.32 -30.31 1.64
N LEU A 222 16.91 -29.16 1.98
CA LEU A 222 17.23 -28.13 1.00
C LEU A 222 18.49 -28.50 0.19
N PRO A 223 18.49 -28.24 -1.12
CA PRO A 223 19.66 -28.49 -1.95
C PRO A 223 20.85 -27.62 -1.49
N LEU A 224 22.04 -28.21 -1.49
CA LEU A 224 23.29 -27.50 -1.22
C LEU A 224 23.55 -26.48 -2.34
N GLY A 225 23.37 -25.21 -2.02
CA GLY A 225 23.51 -24.09 -2.96
C GLY A 225 22.35 -23.13 -2.77
N GLY A 226 22.49 -22.21 -1.80
CA GLY A 226 21.47 -21.25 -1.45
C GLY A 226 21.13 -20.28 -2.58
N THR A 227 19.98 -19.62 -2.44
CA THR A 227 19.57 -18.56 -3.37
C THR A 227 20.26 -17.25 -2.98
N GLU A 228 20.92 -16.56 -3.92
CA GLU A 228 21.54 -15.24 -3.69
C GLU A 228 20.51 -14.08 -3.65
N ILE A 229 19.23 -14.40 -3.52
CA ILE A 229 18.14 -13.43 -3.43
C ILE A 229 17.81 -13.23 -1.96
N TYR A 230 17.52 -11.99 -1.57
CA TYR A 230 17.22 -11.62 -0.20
C TYR A 230 15.78 -11.07 -0.09
N CYS A 231 15.19 -11.19 1.09
CA CYS A 231 13.95 -10.54 1.46
C CYS A 231 14.27 -9.36 2.39
N LEU A 232 13.83 -8.17 2.02
CA LEU A 232 13.88 -6.97 2.86
C LEU A 232 12.48 -6.69 3.42
N SER A 233 12.38 -6.68 4.74
CA SER A 233 11.17 -6.34 5.48
C SER A 233 11.54 -5.66 6.81
N ASN A 234 10.73 -5.86 7.85
CA ASN A 234 11.01 -5.49 9.23
C ASN A 234 10.74 -6.67 10.17
N GLU A 235 11.14 -6.55 11.44
CA GLU A 235 10.97 -7.62 12.44
C GLU A 235 9.51 -8.06 12.63
N SER A 236 8.54 -7.18 12.39
CA SER A 236 7.11 -7.51 12.47
C SER A 236 6.55 -8.15 11.20
N LYS A 237 7.33 -8.19 10.11
CA LYS A 237 6.91 -8.62 8.77
C LYS A 237 5.67 -7.86 8.26
N LEU A 238 5.43 -6.64 8.77
CA LEU A 238 4.26 -5.82 8.46
C LEU A 238 4.64 -4.43 7.99
N ASN A 239 4.21 -4.04 6.80
CA ASN A 239 4.53 -2.74 6.16
C ASN A 239 6.06 -2.48 6.02
N GLY A 240 6.88 -3.53 5.96
CA GLY A 240 8.34 -3.43 5.95
C GLY A 240 8.96 -2.98 4.63
N ALA A 241 8.19 -2.91 3.54
CA ALA A 241 8.73 -2.45 2.26
C ALA A 241 9.23 -0.99 2.32
N VAL A 242 8.69 -0.18 3.24
CA VAL A 242 9.11 1.21 3.46
C VAL A 242 10.58 1.34 3.88
N SER A 243 11.18 0.28 4.44
CA SER A 243 12.58 0.25 4.86
C SER A 243 13.54 0.65 3.74
N ILE A 244 13.22 0.34 2.47
CA ILE A 244 14.08 0.69 1.33
C ILE A 244 14.23 2.20 1.13
N ILE A 245 13.36 3.04 1.70
CA ILE A 245 13.47 4.50 1.59
C ILE A 245 14.63 5.04 2.44
N SER A 246 15.03 4.33 3.50
CA SER A 246 16.17 4.70 4.34
C SER A 246 17.50 4.49 3.61
N GLU A 247 18.30 5.55 3.49
CA GLU A 247 19.64 5.47 2.90
C GLU A 247 20.57 4.52 3.68
N ASN A 248 20.38 4.41 4.99
CA ASN A 248 21.15 3.47 5.82
C ASN A 248 20.81 2.02 5.47
N VAL A 249 19.53 1.73 5.27
CA VAL A 249 19.07 0.40 4.81
C VAL A 249 19.60 0.11 3.41
N GLN A 250 19.53 1.08 2.50
CA GLN A 250 20.06 0.91 1.13
C GLN A 250 21.56 0.55 1.14
N LYS A 251 22.36 1.21 1.98
CA LYS A 251 23.79 0.90 2.15
C LYS A 251 24.02 -0.47 2.80
N MET A 252 23.27 -0.79 3.86
CA MET A 252 23.33 -2.10 4.52
C MET A 252 23.04 -3.23 3.53
N VAL A 253 22.01 -3.08 2.69
CA VAL A 253 21.67 -4.05 1.66
C VAL A 253 22.78 -4.15 0.61
N ALA A 254 23.33 -3.02 0.14
CA ALA A 254 24.44 -3.00 -0.81
C ALA A 254 25.69 -3.73 -0.30
N GLU A 255 26.01 -3.55 0.99
CA GLU A 255 27.11 -4.25 1.65
C GLU A 255 26.85 -5.76 1.73
N GLN A 256 25.62 -6.15 2.05
CA GLN A 256 25.21 -7.55 2.17
C GLN A 256 25.22 -8.30 0.84
N VAL A 257 24.78 -7.65 -0.25
CA VAL A 257 24.77 -8.24 -1.61
C VAL A 257 26.10 -8.06 -2.35
N GLY A 258 27.00 -7.22 -1.84
CA GLY A 258 28.31 -6.95 -2.44
C GLY A 258 28.31 -6.00 -3.65
N GLY A 259 27.33 -5.09 -3.74
CA GLY A 259 27.29 -4.08 -4.81
C GLY A 259 25.87 -3.62 -5.18
N ASP A 260 25.67 -3.37 -6.48
CA ASP A 260 24.39 -2.96 -7.03
C ASP A 260 23.34 -4.07 -6.95
N TYR A 261 22.08 -3.69 -6.77
CA TYR A 261 20.97 -4.63 -6.71
C TYR A 261 19.70 -4.07 -7.36
N TYR A 262 18.82 -4.99 -7.75
CA TYR A 262 17.43 -4.70 -8.09
C TYR A 262 16.54 -4.89 -6.87
N VAL A 263 15.43 -4.15 -6.86
CA VAL A 263 14.38 -4.24 -5.84
C VAL A 263 13.08 -4.55 -6.55
N LEU A 264 12.47 -5.68 -6.20
CA LEU A 264 11.22 -6.16 -6.74
C LEU A 264 10.17 -6.11 -5.63
N PRO A 265 9.16 -5.23 -5.74
CA PRO A 265 8.15 -5.13 -4.69
C PRO A 265 7.19 -6.33 -4.68
N SER A 266 7.35 -7.21 -3.70
CA SER A 266 6.43 -8.32 -3.46
C SER A 266 5.11 -7.82 -2.89
N SER A 267 5.15 -6.87 -1.95
CA SER A 267 3.96 -6.26 -1.37
C SER A 267 4.33 -4.97 -0.63
N VAL A 268 3.38 -4.34 0.05
CA VAL A 268 3.67 -3.27 1.02
C VAL A 268 4.44 -3.79 2.25
N HIS A 269 4.47 -5.11 2.47
CA HIS A 269 5.08 -5.73 3.63
C HIS A 269 6.57 -6.08 3.42
N GLU A 270 6.97 -6.39 2.20
CA GLU A 270 8.31 -6.89 1.91
C GLU A 270 8.74 -6.65 0.45
N LEU A 271 10.05 -6.69 0.23
CA LEU A 271 10.69 -6.49 -1.06
C LEU A 271 11.69 -7.61 -1.32
N MET A 272 11.72 -8.12 -2.55
CA MET A 272 12.79 -9.00 -3.01
C MET A 272 13.98 -8.16 -3.47
N ILE A 273 15.16 -8.49 -2.97
CA ILE A 273 16.44 -7.90 -3.36
C ILE A 273 17.21 -8.90 -4.21
N VAL A 274 17.52 -8.51 -5.44
CA VAL A 274 18.21 -9.36 -6.42
C VAL A 274 19.56 -8.72 -6.78
N PRO A 275 20.70 -9.32 -6.41
CA PRO A 275 22.01 -8.81 -6.78
C PRO A 275 22.16 -8.70 -8.30
N LYS A 276 22.71 -7.59 -8.81
CA LYS A 276 22.94 -7.43 -10.26
C LYS A 276 23.99 -8.40 -10.80
N SER A 277 24.86 -8.94 -9.94
CA SER A 277 25.85 -9.97 -10.28
C SER A 277 25.23 -11.25 -10.85
N LEU A 278 23.96 -11.53 -10.54
CA LEU A 278 23.21 -12.66 -11.11
C LEU A 278 22.93 -12.51 -12.61
N GLY A 279 23.07 -11.31 -13.18
CA GLY A 279 22.95 -11.09 -14.62
C GLY A 279 21.54 -11.29 -15.19
N MET A 280 20.49 -11.29 -14.34
CA MET A 280 19.11 -11.35 -14.81
C MET A 280 18.78 -10.12 -15.66
N ASN A 281 18.02 -10.33 -16.73
CA ASN A 281 17.62 -9.24 -17.58
C ASN A 281 16.35 -8.54 -17.02
N PHE A 282 16.15 -7.28 -17.40
CA PHE A 282 15.05 -6.48 -16.89
C PHE A 282 13.66 -7.08 -17.18
N GLY A 283 13.47 -7.73 -18.33
CA GLY A 283 12.19 -8.34 -18.71
C GLY A 283 11.83 -9.53 -17.81
N GLU A 284 12.81 -10.36 -17.47
CA GLU A 284 12.63 -11.47 -16.51
C GLU A 284 12.20 -10.94 -15.14
N LEU A 285 12.86 -9.90 -14.65
CA LEU A 285 12.55 -9.30 -13.34
C LEU A 285 11.13 -8.68 -13.31
N GLU A 286 10.73 -8.02 -14.40
CA GLU A 286 9.39 -7.43 -14.53
C GLU A 286 8.30 -8.51 -14.59
N GLU A 287 8.55 -9.61 -15.31
CA GLU A 287 7.65 -10.76 -15.36
C GLU A 287 7.53 -11.45 -14.00
N MET A 288 8.65 -11.62 -13.27
CA MET A 288 8.67 -12.19 -11.93
C MET A 288 7.78 -11.41 -10.97
N VAL A 289 8.00 -10.09 -10.83
CA VAL A 289 7.22 -9.28 -9.89
C VAL A 289 5.75 -9.20 -10.30
N SER A 290 5.47 -9.05 -11.59
CA SER A 290 4.09 -8.93 -12.08
C SER A 290 3.30 -10.24 -11.87
N SER A 291 3.94 -11.39 -12.08
CA SER A 291 3.30 -12.70 -11.95
C SER A 291 3.00 -13.04 -10.49
N VAL A 292 3.95 -12.78 -9.58
CA VAL A 292 3.75 -13.01 -8.14
C VAL A 292 2.65 -12.10 -7.61
N ASN A 293 2.68 -10.81 -7.96
CA ASN A 293 1.66 -9.86 -7.50
C ASN A 293 0.27 -10.24 -7.99
N ALA A 294 0.13 -10.71 -9.24
CA ALA A 294 -1.15 -11.11 -9.80
C ALA A 294 -1.68 -12.44 -9.24
N ALA A 295 -0.80 -13.36 -8.84
CA ALA A 295 -1.20 -14.70 -8.42
C ALA A 295 -1.38 -14.85 -6.90
N CYS A 296 -0.59 -14.13 -6.10
CA CYS A 296 -0.41 -14.43 -4.69
C CYS A 296 -0.63 -13.25 -3.75
N VAL A 297 -0.83 -12.03 -4.26
CA VAL A 297 -0.89 -10.81 -3.45
C VAL A 297 -2.26 -10.16 -3.59
N ARG A 298 -2.83 -9.74 -2.47
CA ARG A 298 -4.13 -9.07 -2.48
C ARG A 298 -4.02 -7.71 -3.18
N ASP A 299 -5.09 -7.29 -3.86
CA ASP A 299 -5.11 -6.01 -4.56
C ASP A 299 -4.79 -4.83 -3.63
N ASP A 300 -5.17 -4.89 -2.35
CA ASP A 300 -4.88 -3.87 -1.35
C ASP A 300 -3.49 -4.00 -0.69
N GLU A 301 -2.67 -4.97 -1.10
CA GLU A 301 -1.31 -5.21 -0.60
C GLU A 301 -0.23 -5.08 -1.68
N VAL A 302 -0.61 -5.08 -2.96
CA VAL A 302 0.33 -4.86 -4.08
C VAL A 302 0.98 -3.48 -3.96
N LEU A 303 2.32 -3.43 -3.88
CA LEU A 303 3.02 -2.14 -3.85
C LEU A 303 3.29 -1.60 -5.26
N SER A 304 3.90 -2.38 -6.16
CA SER A 304 4.17 -1.97 -7.53
C SER A 304 4.59 -3.17 -8.37
N ASN A 305 4.27 -3.14 -9.67
CA ASN A 305 4.79 -4.11 -10.64
C ASN A 305 6.09 -3.61 -11.31
N HIS A 306 6.58 -2.44 -10.91
CA HIS A 306 7.82 -1.90 -11.44
C HIS A 306 9.03 -2.45 -10.69
N VAL A 307 10.12 -2.66 -11.43
CA VAL A 307 11.42 -3.00 -10.87
C VAL A 307 12.16 -1.71 -10.55
N TYR A 308 12.80 -1.66 -9.39
CA TYR A 308 13.67 -0.56 -8.99
C TYR A 308 15.11 -1.06 -8.91
N GLN A 309 16.05 -0.14 -8.79
CA GLN A 309 17.46 -0.43 -8.64
C GLN A 309 18.12 0.51 -7.66
N TYR A 310 19.18 0.01 -7.06
CA TYR A 310 20.13 0.81 -6.31
C TYR A 310 21.51 0.72 -6.97
N ASP A 311 22.11 1.89 -7.20
CA ASP A 311 23.49 2.04 -7.63
C ASP A 311 24.35 2.32 -6.39
N ALA A 312 25.25 1.38 -6.06
CA ALA A 312 26.06 1.45 -4.84
C ALA A 312 27.14 2.53 -4.91
N LYS A 313 27.55 2.92 -6.13
CA LYS A 313 28.57 3.95 -6.34
C LYS A 313 27.97 5.36 -6.24
N GLU A 314 26.81 5.56 -6.85
CA GLU A 314 26.11 6.86 -6.87
C GLU A 314 25.16 7.03 -5.67
N HIS A 315 25.00 6.00 -4.83
CA HIS A 315 24.06 5.96 -3.71
C HIS A 315 22.64 6.33 -4.12
N LYS A 316 22.18 5.76 -5.26
CA LYS A 316 20.95 6.19 -5.91
C LYS A 316 19.95 5.06 -6.03
N PHE A 317 18.83 5.18 -5.31
CA PHE A 317 17.61 4.43 -5.58
C PHE A 317 16.82 5.08 -6.72
N SER A 318 16.41 4.30 -7.71
CA SER A 318 15.60 4.79 -8.84
C SER A 318 14.79 3.68 -9.47
N ARG A 319 13.70 4.04 -10.15
CA ARG A 319 12.94 3.07 -10.94
C ARG A 319 13.73 2.67 -12.19
N CYS A 320 13.74 1.37 -12.51
CA CYS A 320 14.29 0.91 -13.77
C CYS A 320 13.37 1.35 -14.91
N VAL A 321 13.94 2.00 -15.92
CA VAL A 321 13.23 2.37 -17.15
C VAL A 321 13.72 1.49 -18.30
N PRO A 322 12.82 0.90 -19.09
CA PRO A 322 13.23 0.14 -20.27
C PRO A 322 14.11 1.01 -21.19
N GLU A 323 15.17 0.44 -21.77
CA GLU A 323 16.10 1.16 -22.66
C GLU A 323 15.40 1.89 -23.82
N ARG A 324 14.23 1.40 -24.27
CA ARG A 324 13.43 2.08 -25.30
C ARG A 324 12.94 3.46 -24.86
N ASN A 325 12.71 3.63 -23.57
CA ASN A 325 12.21 4.88 -22.97
C ASN A 325 13.36 5.83 -22.62
N LEU A 326 14.56 5.31 -22.31
CA LEU A 326 15.79 6.13 -22.19
C LEU A 326 16.05 6.93 -23.48
N LYS A 327 15.93 6.31 -24.66
CA LYS A 327 16.09 7.02 -25.95
C LYS A 327 14.99 8.05 -26.25
N LYS A 328 13.81 7.95 -25.63
CA LYS A 328 12.75 8.95 -25.71
C LYS A 328 13.00 10.11 -24.76
N ASN A 329 13.37 9.82 -23.52
CA ASN A 329 13.66 10.84 -22.51
C ASN A 329 14.90 11.66 -22.88
N LEU A 330 15.99 11.02 -23.33
CA LEU A 330 17.16 11.72 -23.87
C LEU A 330 16.84 12.56 -25.13
N LYS A 331 15.81 12.21 -25.91
CA LYS A 331 15.36 13.03 -27.04
C LYS A 331 14.50 14.22 -26.61
N LEU A 332 13.67 14.05 -25.58
CA LEU A 332 12.88 15.13 -24.98
C LEU A 332 13.77 16.16 -24.26
N ASP A 333 14.84 15.73 -23.60
CA ASP A 333 15.81 16.61 -22.92
C ASP A 333 16.74 17.37 -23.88
N LEU A 334 16.75 17.01 -25.18
CA LEU A 334 17.59 17.62 -26.22
C LEU A 334 16.81 18.54 -27.17
N GLU A 335 15.49 18.67 -27.04
CA GLU A 335 14.72 19.65 -27.82
C GLU A 335 14.79 21.03 -27.14
N PRO A 336 15.28 22.08 -27.84
CA PRO A 336 15.31 23.41 -27.24
C PRO A 336 13.89 23.89 -27.01
N THR A 337 13.59 24.30 -25.78
CA THR A 337 12.34 24.98 -25.41
C THR A 337 12.24 26.27 -26.21
N VAL A 338 11.37 26.29 -27.22
CA VAL A 338 11.01 27.51 -27.92
C VAL A 338 10.06 28.29 -27.01
N ASP A 339 10.57 29.42 -26.51
CA ASP A 339 9.83 30.44 -25.77
C ASP A 339 8.60 30.89 -26.57
N VAL A 340 7.42 30.75 -25.96
CA VAL A 340 6.19 31.36 -26.49
C VAL A 340 6.04 32.72 -25.82
N GLN A 341 6.57 33.76 -26.46
CA GLN A 341 6.21 35.14 -26.16
C GLN A 341 5.96 35.96 -27.43
N GLU A 342 4.74 36.50 -27.46
CA GLU A 342 4.27 37.67 -28.21
C GLU A 342 4.16 37.59 -29.73
N GLU A 343 2.93 37.67 -30.23
CA GLU A 343 2.61 38.68 -31.25
C GLU A 343 1.12 39.07 -31.21
N LYS A 344 0.86 40.26 -30.65
CA LYS A 344 -0.33 41.06 -30.93
C LYS A 344 -0.07 41.89 -32.19
N ASN A 345 -1.11 42.00 -33.02
CA ASN A 345 -1.36 43.04 -34.03
C ASN A 345 -0.48 43.06 -35.28
N THR A 346 -1.02 42.54 -36.39
CA THR A 346 -1.26 43.37 -37.60
C THR A 346 -2.27 42.69 -38.52
N LEU A 347 -3.51 43.19 -38.52
CA LEU A 347 -4.46 43.00 -39.61
C LEU A 347 -4.28 44.18 -40.57
N GLN A 348 -3.60 43.97 -41.69
CA GLN A 348 -3.87 44.75 -42.89
C GLN A 348 -3.47 44.01 -44.18
N SER A 349 -4.48 43.89 -45.04
CA SER A 349 -4.47 43.73 -46.50
C SER A 349 -3.70 42.56 -47.12
N GLU A 350 -4.44 41.65 -47.75
CA GLU A 350 -4.30 41.39 -49.20
C GLU A 350 -5.52 40.61 -49.74
N LEU A 351 -6.11 41.14 -50.81
CA LEU A 351 -7.22 40.56 -51.59
C LEU A 351 -6.70 39.46 -52.51
N PRO A 352 -7.46 38.39 -52.81
CA PRO A 352 -7.18 37.53 -53.95
C PRO A 352 -7.94 38.02 -55.20
N GLU A 353 -7.20 38.07 -56.30
CA GLU A 353 -7.69 38.21 -57.67
C GLU A 353 -8.66 37.07 -58.02
N GLN A 354 -9.81 37.44 -58.61
CA GLN A 354 -10.54 36.53 -59.51
C GLN A 354 -10.84 37.26 -60.82
N SER A 355 -10.54 36.54 -61.88
CA SER A 355 -10.44 36.99 -63.26
C SER A 355 -11.72 36.66 -64.04
N HIS A 356 -12.02 37.55 -65.00
CA HIS A 356 -12.86 37.37 -66.21
C HIS A 356 -14.37 37.08 -65.98
N GLU A 357 -15.34 37.72 -66.65
CA GLU A 357 -15.38 38.44 -67.92
C GLU A 357 -16.65 39.33 -67.98
N PRO A 358 -16.75 40.30 -68.92
CA PRO A 358 -17.79 41.32 -68.93
C PRO A 358 -18.92 40.99 -69.92
N MET A 359 -20.13 41.54 -69.70
CA MET A 359 -20.83 42.35 -70.72
C MET A 359 -22.16 42.95 -70.23
N LYS A 360 -22.24 44.27 -70.41
CA LYS A 360 -23.35 45.07 -70.96
C LYS A 360 -24.61 45.37 -70.13
N HIS A 361 -24.57 46.63 -69.65
CA HIS A 361 -25.47 47.75 -69.99
C HIS A 361 -26.95 47.80 -69.56
N SER A 362 -27.28 49.00 -69.08
CA SER A 362 -28.58 49.69 -69.07
C SER A 362 -29.48 49.26 -67.91
N GLY A 363 -29.99 50.12 -67.03
CA GLY A 363 -30.14 51.57 -67.01
C GLY A 363 -31.40 51.90 -66.19
N ARG A 364 -31.48 53.15 -65.67
CA ARG A 364 -32.61 53.80 -64.92
C ARG A 364 -32.76 53.40 -63.45
N ILE A 365 -32.62 54.33 -62.50
CA ILE A 365 -33.62 55.35 -62.05
C ILE A 365 -34.94 54.63 -61.72
N HIS A 366 -35.32 54.43 -60.46
CA HIS A 366 -35.65 55.43 -59.44
C HIS A 366 -35.46 54.89 -58.02
#